data_AF-A0A3B9SVS6-F1
#
_entry.id   AF-A0A3B9SVS6-F1
#
_cell.length_a   1.000
_cell.length_b   1.000
_cell.length_c   1.000
_cell.angle_alpha   90.00
_cell.angle_beta   90.00
_cell.angle_gamma   90.00
#
_symmetry.space_group_name_H-M   'P 1'
#
loop_
_entity.id
_entity.type
_entity.pdbx_description
1 polymer ?
#
loop_
_entity_poly.entity_id
_entity_poly.type
_entity_poly.pdbx_seq_one_letter_code
_entity_poly.pdbx_strand_id
1 'polypeptide(L)' 'MLAKRIPEIQNKMELTDFYVDGGYFSGEVEKQAQDNGITMHYTDMTGKKPDPEKLPLTAF' A
#
# COMPACT_ATOMS: atom_id res chain seq x y z
N MET A 1 8.09 -7.57 -1.09
CA MET A 1 7.39 -8.40 -0.08
C MET A 1 5.88 -8.43 -0.30
N LEU A 2 5.21 -7.27 -0.42
CA LEU A 2 3.76 -7.22 -0.67
C LEU A 2 3.37 -7.47 -2.14
N ALA A 3 4.10 -6.87 -3.11
CA ALA A 3 3.80 -7.01 -4.54
C ALA A 3 3.68 -8.47 -5.00
N LYS A 4 4.57 -9.35 -4.54
CA LYS A 4 4.54 -10.79 -4.87
C LYS A 4 3.36 -11.55 -4.23
N ARG A 5 2.80 -11.03 -3.13
CA ARG A 5 1.71 -11.68 -2.39
C ARG A 5 0.33 -11.27 -2.91
N ILE A 6 0.20 -10.11 -3.56
CA ILE A 6 -1.08 -9.63 -4.09
C ILE A 6 -1.75 -10.69 -5.00
N PRO A 7 -1.06 -11.27 -6.00
CA PRO A 7 -1.67 -12.30 -6.85
C PRO A 7 -2.05 -13.56 -6.06
N GLU A 8 -1.23 -13.97 -5.08
CA GLU A 8 -1.50 -15.15 -4.26
C GLU A 8 -2.72 -14.96 -3.36
N ILE A 9 -2.90 -13.77 -2.81
CA ILE A 9 -4.04 -13.42 -1.98
C ILE A 9 -5.30 -13.36 -2.84
N GLN A 10 -5.25 -12.71 -4.01
CA GLN A 10 -6.39 -12.60 -4.91
C GLN A 10 -6.85 -13.97 -5.46
N ASN A 11 -5.92 -14.87 -5.75
CA ASN A 11 -6.26 -16.24 -6.17
C ASN A 11 -6.96 -17.06 -5.07
N LYS A 12 -6.80 -16.67 -3.80
CA LYS A 12 -7.40 -17.37 -2.64
C LYS A 12 -8.64 -16.66 -2.11
N MET A 13 -8.78 -15.37 -2.39
CA MET A 13 -9.78 -14.49 -1.83
C MET A 13 -10.22 -13.54 -2.93
N GLU A 14 -11.52 -13.45 -3.20
CA GLU A 14 -12.05 -12.45 -4.12
C GLU A 14 -12.12 -11.09 -3.42
N LEU A 15 -11.01 -10.35 -3.45
CA LEU A 15 -10.89 -9.05 -2.80
C LEU A 15 -10.91 -7.93 -3.84
N THR A 16 -11.55 -6.83 -3.48
CA THR A 16 -11.59 -5.60 -4.30
C THR A 16 -10.76 -4.47 -3.68
N ASP A 17 -10.48 -4.55 -2.36
CA ASP A 17 -9.93 -3.46 -1.58
C ASP A 17 -8.90 -3.96 -0.58
N PHE A 18 -7.73 -3.31 -0.54
CA PHE A 18 -6.67 -3.57 0.42
C PHE A 18 -6.45 -2.35 1.30
N TYR A 19 -6.57 -2.52 2.62
CA TYR A 19 -6.23 -1.49 3.60
C TYR A 19 -4.88 -1.82 4.21
N VAL A 20 -3.87 -1.02 3.91
CA VAL A 20 -2.48 -1.27 4.33
C VAL A 20 -1.87 -0.03 4.94
N ASP A 21 -0.83 -0.22 5.75
CA ASP A 21 -0.06 0.91 6.27
C ASP A 21 0.68 1.63 5.12
N GLY A 22 0.84 2.95 5.22
CA GLY A 22 1.53 3.78 4.23
C GLY A 22 2.97 3.33 3.96
N GLY A 23 3.63 2.66 4.91
CA GLY A 23 4.94 2.05 4.71
C GLY A 23 4.99 0.94 3.66
N TYR A 24 3.85 0.42 3.21
CA TYR A 24 3.75 -0.58 2.14
C TYR A 24 3.61 0.00 0.73
N PHE A 25 3.55 1.33 0.60
CA PHE A 25 3.48 1.98 -0.69
C PHE A 25 4.76 1.76 -1.51
N SER A 26 4.60 1.30 -2.75
CA SER A 26 5.61 1.38 -3.80
C SER A 26 4.93 1.30 -5.16
N GLY A 27 5.58 1.83 -6.21
CA GLY A 27 5.03 1.75 -7.57
C GLY A 27 4.84 0.32 -8.07
N GLU A 28 5.67 -0.63 -7.61
CA GLU A 28 5.51 -2.05 -7.92
C GLU A 28 4.26 -2.65 -7.26
N VAL A 29 3.97 -2.27 -6.02
CA VAL A 29 2.79 -2.70 -5.28
C VAL A 29 1.52 -2.15 -5.93
N GLU A 30 1.51 -0.86 -6.28
CA GLU A 30 0.40 -0.21 -6.99
C GLU A 30 0.09 -0.91 -8.31
N LYS A 31 1.13 -1.15 -9.12
CA LYS A 31 0.95 -1.82 -10.41
C LYS A 31 0.37 -3.22 -10.25
N GLN A 32 0.91 -4.01 -9.31
CA GLN A 32 0.39 -5.36 -9.05
C GLN A 32 -1.05 -5.34 -8.53
N ALA A 33 -1.44 -4.38 -7.69
CA ALA A 33 -2.81 -4.26 -7.22
C ALA A 33 -3.77 -3.96 -8.37
N GLN A 34 -3.45 -2.99 -9.22
CA GLN A 34 -4.26 -2.63 -10.40
C GLN A 34 -4.38 -3.78 -11.39
N ASP A 35 -3.27 -4.48 -11.70
CA ASP A 35 -3.25 -5.65 -12.58
C ASP A 35 -4.16 -6.78 -12.06
N ASN A 36 -4.44 -6.82 -10.74
CA ASN A 36 -5.31 -7.80 -10.10
C ASN A 36 -6.70 -7.24 -9.71
N GLY A 37 -7.04 -6.03 -10.15
CA GLY A 37 -8.35 -5.42 -9.88
C GLY A 37 -8.58 -5.01 -8.42
N ILE A 38 -7.50 -4.77 -7.66
CA ILE A 38 -7.54 -4.38 -6.25
C ILE A 38 -7.27 -2.88 -6.12
N THR A 39 -8.10 -2.20 -5.34
CA THR A 39 -7.90 -0.81 -4.92
C THR A 39 -7.08 -0.77 -3.63
N MET A 40 -5.96 -0.03 -3.64
CA MET A 40 -5.12 0.15 -2.45
C MET A 40 -5.55 1.38 -1.66
N HIS A 41 -5.79 1.19 -0.37
CA HIS A 41 -6.07 2.25 0.61
C HIS A 41 -4.91 2.30 1.60
N TYR A 42 -4.07 3.32 1.47
CA TYR A 42 -2.96 3.54 2.38
C TYR A 42 -3.42 4.33 3.60
N THR A 43 -3.13 3.78 4.76
CA THR A 43 -3.54 4.30 6.07
C THR A 43 -2.29 4.62 6.88
N ASP A 44 -2.38 5.61 7.77
CA ASP A 44 -1.35 5.83 8.80
C ASP A 44 -1.71 4.98 10.03
N MET A 45 -1.49 3.66 9.91
CA MET A 45 -1.79 2.70 10.99
C MET A 45 -0.72 2.71 12.08
N THR A 46 0.44 3.32 11.83
CA THR A 46 1.52 3.37 12.83
C THR A 46 1.19 4.21 14.06
N GLY A 47 0.19 5.12 13.98
CA GLY A 47 -0.14 6.07 15.06
C GLY A 47 1.03 6.97 15.46
N LYS A 48 2.16 6.89 14.75
CA LYS A 48 3.38 7.66 14.96
C LYS A 48 3.34 8.81 13.98
N LYS A 49 3.15 10.01 14.50
CA LYS A 49 3.26 11.22 13.69
C LYS A 49 4.62 11.22 12.99
N PRO A 50 4.68 11.66 11.71
CA PRO A 50 5.95 11.88 11.02
C PRO A 50 6.89 12.67 11.91
N ASP A 51 8.17 12.28 11.92
CA ASP A 51 9.19 13.03 12.64
C ASP A 51 9.14 14.50 12.19
N PRO A 52 8.88 15.47 13.10
CA PRO A 52 8.75 16.87 12.73
C PRO A 52 10.04 17.45 12.10
N GLU A 53 11.18 16.79 12.30
CA GLU A 53 12.45 17.18 11.68
C GLU A 53 12.62 16.60 10.25
N LYS A 54 11.78 15.65 9.83
CA LYS A 54 11.75 15.15 8.46
C LYS A 54 10.83 16.01 7.59
N LEU A 55 11.42 16.66 6.59
CA LEU A 55 10.66 17.31 5.53
C LEU A 55 9.89 16.26 4.69
N PRO A 56 8.57 16.41 4.49
CA PRO A 56 7.81 15.53 3.62
C PRO A 56 8.29 15.64 2.17
N LEU A 57 8.38 14.51 1.46
CA LEU A 57 8.70 14.51 0.02
C LEU A 57 7.65 15.24 -0.82
N THR A 58 6.44 15.40 -0.29
CA THR A 58 5.32 16.14 -0.90
C THR A 58 5.30 17.62 -0.51
N ALA A 59 6.34 18.14 0.16
CA ALA A 59 6.42 19.55 0.58
C ALA A 59 7.02 20.48 -0.48
N PHE A 60 7.18 20.02 -1.72
CA PHE A 60 7.68 20.78 -2.86
C PHE A 60 6.59 20.94 -3.92
#